data_AF-A0A834FF83-F1
#
_entry.id   AF-A0A834FF83-F1
#
_cell.length_a   1.000
_cell.length_b   1.000
_cell.length_c   1.000
_cell.angle_alpha   90.00
_cell.angle_beta   90.00
_cell.angle_gamma   90.00
#
_symmetry.space_group_name_H-M   'P 1'
#
loop_
_entity.id
_entity.type
_entity.pdbx_description
1 polymer ?
#
loop_
_entity_poly.entity_id
_entity_poly.type
_entity_poly.pdbx_seq_one_letter_code
_entity_poly.pdbx_strand_id
1 'polypeptide(L)'
;MVNMGNAENFFWLLESSEELKDFDRTCIYVDSQFQAEEGFTALGSMYFIHKTLKNVYQYDFNVKDFKAVLGQNKYVGCLDTVTTVEKEKFPKNFWPNFKWSRKGFMRTRWIIHNQGLDLVNIHLFHDASNLIACNASPSIYSANRKNALRYVINRLSDDRYTTLPFFLFGDFNFRLDTLSLVQHLCTESEVQTVKDSSNEVQKIFCEEKDNDHQVLLHIEEKLFQYLHQALFREDNGKALLKYDKEVAAFHDDIKEEDISFPPSYPYSEDYSKPTQYMNTRCPAWCDRILMSHSAHDFIHMGEHDEKTVVYNTVGTNVCMGDHKMRIEFSVLSL
;
A
#
# COMPACT_ATOMS: atom_id res chain seq x y z
N MET A 1 -2.96 24.16 -4.18
CA MET A 1 -2.69 25.03 -3.02
C MET A 1 -3.53 24.64 -1.80
N VAL A 2 -4.86 24.46 -1.89
CA VAL A 2 -5.71 24.06 -0.74
C VAL A 2 -5.31 22.73 -0.09
N ASN A 3 -5.00 21.69 -0.86
CA ASN A 3 -4.64 20.37 -0.31
C ASN A 3 -3.31 20.34 0.46
N MET A 4 -2.32 21.17 0.07
CA MET A 4 -1.06 21.25 0.81
C MET A 4 -1.24 21.96 2.15
N GLY A 5 -2.09 23.00 2.22
CA GLY A 5 -2.45 23.63 3.49
C GLY A 5 -3.14 22.67 4.46
N ASN A 6 -4.00 21.77 3.95
CA ASN A 6 -4.62 20.73 4.78
C ASN A 6 -3.60 19.70 5.27
N ALA A 7 -2.65 19.29 4.43
CA ALA A 7 -1.58 18.37 4.82
C ALA A 7 -0.64 18.99 5.86
N GLU A 8 -0.24 20.25 5.67
CA GLU A 8 0.59 20.99 6.63
C GLU A 8 -0.11 21.15 7.98
N ASN A 9 -1.41 21.47 7.99
CA ASN A 9 -2.22 21.50 9.22
C ASN A 9 -2.27 20.13 9.91
N PHE A 10 -2.43 19.05 9.14
CA PHE A 10 -2.40 17.69 9.68
C PHE A 10 -1.05 17.35 10.32
N PHE A 11 0.06 17.69 9.66
CA PHE A 11 1.41 17.48 10.23
C PHE A 11 1.58 18.26 11.53
N TRP A 12 1.14 19.52 11.55
CA TRP A 12 1.19 20.36 12.75
C TRP A 12 0.35 19.78 13.89
N LEU A 13 -0.86 19.27 13.61
CA LEU A 13 -1.71 18.64 14.61
C LEU A 13 -1.06 17.37 15.19
N LEU A 14 -0.41 16.54 14.38
CA LEU A 14 0.35 15.39 14.87
C LEU A 14 1.53 15.84 15.75
N GLU A 15 2.38 16.73 15.25
CA GLU A 15 3.59 17.20 15.95
C GLU A 15 3.29 17.92 17.27
N SER A 16 2.09 18.51 17.42
CA SER A 16 1.63 19.21 18.62
C SER A 16 0.69 18.39 19.50
N SER A 17 0.37 17.15 19.12
CA SER A 17 -0.54 16.29 19.87
C SER A 17 0.06 15.87 21.22
N GLU A 18 -0.78 15.86 22.25
CA GLU A 18 -0.38 15.44 23.59
C GLU A 18 -0.05 13.94 23.62
N GLU A 19 -0.70 13.15 22.75
CA GLU A 19 -0.47 11.73 22.54
C GLU A 19 0.95 11.42 22.06
N LEU A 20 1.59 12.35 21.34
CA LEU A 20 2.95 12.20 20.80
C LEU A 20 4.03 12.94 21.61
N LYS A 21 3.71 13.49 22.78
CA LYS A 21 4.66 14.26 23.61
C LYS A 21 5.94 13.52 24.01
N ASP A 22 5.86 12.20 24.14
CA ASP A 22 6.98 11.36 24.56
C ASP A 22 7.87 10.91 23.37
N PHE A 23 7.54 11.33 22.15
CA PHE A 23 8.34 11.12 20.95
C PHE A 23 9.25 12.33 20.71
N ASP A 24 10.43 12.29 21.34
CA ASP A 24 11.37 13.42 21.40
C ASP A 24 12.18 13.63 20.12
N ARG A 25 12.12 12.68 19.18
CA ARG A 25 12.77 12.76 17.88
C ARG A 25 11.79 12.41 16.77
N THR A 26 11.86 13.16 15.67
CA THR A 26 11.02 12.93 14.49
C THR A 26 11.83 13.03 13.20
N CYS A 27 11.49 12.19 12.22
CA CYS A 27 11.97 12.29 10.86
C CYS A 27 10.78 12.23 9.91
N ILE A 28 10.51 13.32 9.20
CA ILE A 28 9.37 13.48 8.30
C ILE A 28 9.88 13.79 6.90
N TYR A 29 9.45 12.99 5.93
CA TYR A 29 9.75 13.14 4.52
C TYR A 29 8.45 13.21 3.75
N VAL A 30 8.22 14.28 3.00
CA VAL A 30 7.03 14.45 2.16
C VAL A 30 7.47 14.99 0.81
N ASP A 31 7.44 14.13 -0.20
CA ASP A 31 7.76 14.51 -1.58
C ASP A 31 6.54 15.23 -2.18
N SER A 32 6.57 16.56 -2.17
CA SER A 32 5.43 17.40 -2.56
C SER A 32 5.70 18.32 -3.76
N GLN A 33 6.91 18.29 -4.32
CA GLN A 33 7.28 19.13 -5.47
C GLN A 33 6.81 18.52 -6.79
N PHE A 34 5.52 18.65 -7.09
CA PHE A 34 4.91 18.06 -8.28
C PHE A 34 5.48 18.58 -9.61
N GLN A 35 6.11 19.76 -9.62
CA GLN A 35 6.78 20.31 -10.81
C GLN A 35 8.08 19.56 -11.17
N ALA A 36 8.67 18.80 -10.23
CA ALA A 36 9.84 17.97 -10.49
C ALA A 36 9.43 16.65 -11.15
N GLU A 37 8.86 16.71 -12.35
CA GLU A 37 8.17 15.58 -12.99
C GLU A 37 9.02 14.32 -13.12
N GLU A 38 10.33 14.43 -13.30
CA GLU A 38 11.22 13.26 -13.45
C GLU A 38 11.42 12.48 -12.16
N GLY A 39 11.39 13.14 -11.00
CA GLY A 39 11.70 12.55 -9.70
C GLY A 39 10.51 12.46 -8.73
N PHE A 40 9.39 13.11 -9.02
CA PHE A 40 8.26 13.23 -8.09
C PHE A 40 7.49 11.91 -7.89
N THR A 41 7.33 11.49 -6.63
CA THR A 41 6.67 10.24 -6.22
C THR A 41 5.39 10.45 -5.40
N ALA A 42 5.12 11.67 -4.91
CA ALA A 42 4.04 11.94 -3.96
C ALA A 42 4.04 11.06 -2.70
N LEU A 43 5.17 10.41 -2.38
CA LEU A 43 5.33 9.57 -1.19
C LEU A 43 5.60 10.44 0.02
N GLY A 44 5.12 9.98 1.18
CA GLY A 44 5.44 10.58 2.46
C GLY A 44 5.62 9.53 3.55
N SER A 45 6.61 9.73 4.41
CA SER A 45 6.89 8.86 5.56
C SER A 45 7.16 9.71 6.79
N MET A 46 6.56 9.35 7.91
CA MET A 46 6.74 10.02 9.21
C MET A 46 7.19 8.99 10.22
N TYR A 47 8.33 9.24 10.85
CA TYR A 47 8.89 8.39 11.89
C TYR A 47 8.90 9.18 13.19
N PHE A 48 8.13 8.73 14.18
CA PHE A 48 8.12 9.26 15.53
C PHE A 48 8.91 8.30 16.43
N ILE A 49 9.94 8.81 17.11
CA ILE A 49 10.87 7.99 17.89
C ILE A 49 10.66 8.30 19.37
N HIS A 50 10.22 7.30 20.13
CA HIS A 50 9.94 7.44 21.55
C HIS A 50 11.24 7.71 22.35
N LYS A 51 11.16 8.57 23.37
CA LYS A 51 12.30 8.98 24.21
C LYS A 51 13.04 7.84 24.92
N THR A 52 12.40 6.67 25.06
CA THR A 52 13.03 5.46 25.64
C THR A 52 14.04 4.82 24.69
N LEU A 53 13.85 4.93 23.36
CA LEU A 53 14.76 4.35 22.38
C LEU A 53 16.08 5.12 22.34
N LYS A 54 17.13 4.56 22.93
CA LYS A 54 18.48 5.14 22.88
C LYS A 54 19.22 4.64 21.64
N ASN A 55 20.26 5.37 21.23
CA ASN A 55 21.18 4.94 20.16
C ASN A 55 20.46 4.66 18.82
N VAL A 56 19.64 5.62 18.36
CA VAL A 56 19.00 5.57 17.04
C VAL A 56 19.85 6.35 16.05
N TYR A 57 20.25 5.69 14.97
CA TYR A 57 21.03 6.29 13.89
C TYR A 57 20.31 6.12 12.56
N GLN A 58 20.49 7.09 11.67
CA GLN A 58 19.98 7.05 10.32
C GLN A 58 21.14 7.14 9.33
N TYR A 59 21.07 6.34 8.29
CA TYR A 59 22.08 6.32 7.24
C TYR A 59 21.95 7.56 6.36
N ASP A 60 23.09 8.18 6.07
CA ASP A 60 23.22 9.21 5.06
C ASP A 60 23.79 8.57 3.79
N PHE A 61 22.96 8.48 2.77
CA PHE A 61 23.26 7.80 1.50
C PHE A 61 24.35 8.52 0.68
N ASN A 62 24.60 9.81 0.94
CA ASN A 62 25.64 10.56 0.26
C ASN A 62 27.02 10.31 0.88
N VAL A 63 27.14 10.42 2.21
CA VAL A 63 28.42 10.18 2.90
C VAL A 63 28.67 8.70 3.20
N LYS A 64 27.65 7.85 3.04
CA LYS A 64 27.67 6.40 3.27
C LYS A 64 28.02 6.01 4.70
N ASP A 65 27.44 6.72 5.66
CA ASP A 65 27.66 6.48 7.08
C ASP A 65 26.39 6.77 7.91
N PHE A 66 26.34 6.22 9.12
CA PHE A 66 25.24 6.42 10.06
C PHE A 66 25.46 7.65 10.94
N LYS A 67 24.43 8.49 11.05
CA LYS A 67 24.41 9.68 11.90
C LYS A 67 23.37 9.54 13.00
N ALA A 68 23.70 10.00 14.20
CA ALA A 68 22.75 9.99 15.32
C ALA A 68 21.54 10.85 14.97
N VAL A 69 20.35 10.35 15.28
CA VAL A 69 19.10 11.07 15.04
C VAL A 69 18.85 12.02 16.20
N LEU A 70 18.79 13.31 15.89
CA LEU A 70 18.65 14.39 16.87
C LEU A 70 17.43 15.25 16.54
N GLY A 71 16.67 15.61 17.57
CA GLY A 71 15.53 16.52 17.49
C GLY A 71 14.53 16.17 16.38
N GLN A 72 13.98 17.20 15.76
CA GLN A 72 12.97 17.11 14.71
C GLN A 72 13.58 17.42 13.35
N ASN A 73 13.46 16.49 12.40
CA ASN A 73 13.94 16.63 11.04
C ASN A 73 12.75 16.54 10.07
N LYS A 74 12.40 17.66 9.45
CA LYS A 74 11.22 17.76 8.58
C LYS A 74 11.62 18.25 7.20
N TYR A 75 11.31 17.45 6.19
CA TYR A 75 11.57 17.73 4.78
C TYR A 75 10.27 17.64 4.00
N VAL A 76 9.75 18.78 3.57
CA VAL A 76 8.54 18.90 2.74
C VAL A 76 8.93 19.66 1.48
N GLY A 77 8.68 19.07 0.30
CA GLY A 77 9.08 19.65 -0.98
C GLY A 77 9.80 18.65 -1.86
N CYS A 78 10.87 19.10 -2.52
CA CYS A 78 11.73 18.22 -3.30
C CYS A 78 12.71 17.50 -2.35
N LEU A 79 12.76 16.17 -2.42
CA LEU A 79 13.65 15.37 -1.57
C LEU A 79 14.97 14.96 -2.25
N ASP A 80 15.24 15.41 -3.48
CA ASP A 80 16.42 14.97 -4.25
C ASP A 80 17.76 15.32 -3.60
N THR A 81 17.80 16.36 -2.75
CA THR A 81 18.99 16.79 -2.02
C THR A 81 19.03 16.28 -0.57
N VAL A 82 18.00 15.56 -0.12
CA VAL A 82 17.89 15.07 1.26
C VAL A 82 18.64 13.74 1.35
N THR A 83 19.79 13.74 2.02
CA THR A 83 20.74 12.61 1.98
C THR A 83 20.34 11.42 2.86
N THR A 84 19.39 11.60 3.78
CA THR A 84 18.93 10.54 4.70
C THR A 84 17.78 9.70 4.13
N VAL A 85 17.41 9.94 2.87
CA VAL A 85 16.37 9.20 2.17
C VAL A 85 16.82 8.88 0.74
N GLU A 86 16.68 7.63 0.32
CA GLU A 86 16.84 7.23 -1.07
C GLU A 86 15.43 7.11 -1.68
N LYS A 87 15.12 7.84 -2.74
CA LYS A 87 13.84 7.72 -3.44
C LYS A 87 14.02 7.51 -4.91
N GLU A 88 13.07 6.81 -5.52
CA GLU A 88 13.07 6.62 -6.96
C GLU A 88 11.66 6.50 -7.51
N LYS A 89 11.43 7.21 -8.62
CA LYS A 89 10.24 7.06 -9.44
C LYS A 89 10.43 5.90 -10.42
N PHE A 90 9.40 5.07 -10.60
CA PHE A 90 9.51 3.92 -11.48
C PHE A 90 9.75 4.33 -12.95
N PRO A 91 10.63 3.61 -13.67
CA PRO A 91 10.88 3.85 -15.09
C PRO A 91 9.60 3.78 -15.95
N LYS A 92 9.50 4.65 -16.97
CA LYS A 92 8.32 4.71 -17.85
C LYS A 92 8.04 3.39 -18.59
N ASN A 93 9.07 2.61 -18.89
CA ASN A 93 8.94 1.32 -19.59
C ASN A 93 8.28 0.22 -18.73
N PHE A 94 8.12 0.42 -17.41
CA PHE A 94 7.35 -0.52 -16.58
C PHE A 94 5.84 -0.39 -16.86
N TRP A 95 5.42 0.72 -17.45
CA TRP A 95 4.05 0.93 -17.88
C TRP A 95 3.98 1.79 -19.14
N PRO A 96 4.31 1.23 -20.32
CA PRO A 96 4.43 1.98 -21.57
C PRO A 96 3.15 2.75 -21.97
N ASN A 97 1.98 2.21 -21.61
CA ASN A 97 0.68 2.78 -21.95
C ASN A 97 0.26 3.94 -21.03
N PHE A 98 1.05 4.31 -20.01
CA PHE A 98 0.71 5.38 -19.06
C PHE A 98 1.63 6.57 -19.26
N LYS A 99 1.05 7.70 -19.65
CA LYS A 99 1.80 8.89 -20.09
C LYS A 99 2.60 9.55 -18.96
N TRP A 100 2.06 9.55 -17.75
CA TRP A 100 2.67 10.20 -16.59
C TRP A 100 2.30 9.47 -15.31
N SER A 101 3.28 9.15 -14.48
CA SER A 101 3.09 8.43 -13.22
C SER A 101 3.84 9.12 -12.09
N ARG A 102 3.33 8.99 -10.86
CA ARG A 102 4.01 9.36 -9.62
C ARG A 102 4.37 8.13 -8.77
N LYS A 103 4.36 6.93 -9.37
CA LYS A 103 4.60 5.67 -8.67
C LYS A 103 6.10 5.46 -8.45
N GLY A 104 6.49 4.92 -7.31
CA GLY A 104 7.89 4.78 -6.93
C GLY A 104 8.05 4.16 -5.54
N PHE A 105 9.24 4.32 -4.98
CA PHE A 105 9.54 3.95 -3.60
C PHE A 105 10.42 5.00 -2.91
N MET A 106 10.41 4.96 -1.59
CA MET A 106 11.25 5.76 -0.70
C MET A 106 11.81 4.85 0.38
N ARG A 107 13.13 4.79 0.51
CA ARG A 107 13.87 4.00 1.49
C ARG A 107 14.52 4.92 2.50
N THR A 108 14.40 4.55 3.77
CA THR A 108 15.23 5.05 4.85
C THR A 108 15.93 3.87 5.52
N ARG A 109 17.15 4.09 6.00
CA ARG A 109 17.98 3.04 6.60
C ARG A 109 18.39 3.45 8.00
N TRP A 110 18.25 2.52 8.93
CA TRP A 110 18.33 2.82 10.36
C TRP A 110 19.23 1.82 11.08
N ILE A 111 19.81 2.28 12.18
CA ILE A 111 20.25 1.43 13.29
C ILE A 111 19.35 1.75 14.47
N ILE A 112 18.64 0.75 14.98
CA ILE A 112 17.81 0.83 16.19
C ILE A 112 18.27 -0.29 17.12
N HIS A 113 18.67 0.04 18.35
CA HIS A 113 19.21 -0.95 19.30
C HIS A 113 20.33 -1.83 18.69
N ASN A 114 21.27 -1.20 17.97
CA ASN A 114 22.38 -1.86 17.29
C ASN A 114 21.96 -2.85 16.17
N GLN A 115 20.68 -2.88 15.77
CA GLN A 115 20.19 -3.66 14.65
C GLN A 115 19.96 -2.75 13.44
N GLY A 116 20.56 -3.11 12.32
CA GLY A 116 20.39 -2.40 11.05
C GLY A 116 19.13 -2.86 10.33
N LEU A 117 18.32 -1.92 9.82
CA LEU A 117 17.16 -2.26 8.99
C LEU A 117 16.81 -1.17 7.97
N ASP A 118 16.13 -1.56 6.90
CA ASP A 118 15.54 -0.65 5.91
C ASP A 118 14.02 -0.56 6.07
N LEU A 119 13.51 0.66 6.04
CA LEU A 119 12.08 0.97 6.00
C LEU A 119 11.78 1.57 4.62
N VAL A 120 10.92 0.89 3.85
CA VAL A 120 10.71 1.18 2.43
C VAL A 120 9.22 1.42 2.17
N ASN A 121 8.86 2.69 1.95
CA ASN A 121 7.52 3.08 1.51
C ASN A 121 7.40 2.91 -0.01
N ILE A 122 6.40 2.17 -0.47
CA ILE A 122 6.18 1.83 -1.87
C ILE A 122 4.79 2.32 -2.30
N HIS A 123 4.71 2.81 -3.54
CA HIS A 123 3.45 3.11 -4.20
C HIS A 123 3.47 2.53 -5.61
N LEU A 124 2.85 1.36 -5.79
CA LEU A 124 2.82 0.66 -7.08
C LEU A 124 1.68 1.13 -7.99
N PHE A 125 1.72 0.67 -9.24
CA PHE A 125 0.74 1.03 -10.26
C PHE A 125 -0.66 0.48 -9.97
N HIS A 126 -1.67 1.33 -10.22
CA HIS A 126 -3.08 1.01 -10.04
C HIS A 126 -3.69 0.53 -11.36
N ASP A 127 -4.81 -0.17 -11.28
CA ASP A 127 -5.55 -0.59 -12.48
C ASP A 127 -6.23 0.61 -13.12
N ALA A 128 -5.97 0.84 -14.41
CA ALA A 128 -6.63 1.89 -15.16
C ALA A 128 -8.08 1.51 -15.52
N SER A 129 -8.38 0.23 -15.77
CA SER A 129 -9.69 -0.24 -16.20
C SER A 129 -10.11 -1.54 -15.49
N ASN A 130 -11.29 -1.59 -14.88
CA ASN A 130 -11.81 -2.84 -14.32
C ASN A 130 -12.06 -3.88 -15.43
N LEU A 131 -12.40 -3.45 -16.64
CA LEU A 131 -12.61 -4.33 -17.79
C LEU A 131 -11.30 -5.02 -18.20
N ILE A 132 -10.20 -4.26 -18.29
CA ILE A 132 -8.87 -4.84 -18.57
C ILE A 132 -8.43 -5.78 -17.44
N ALA A 133 -8.74 -5.46 -16.18
CA ALA A 133 -8.48 -6.35 -15.05
C ALA A 133 -9.26 -7.68 -15.15
N CYS A 134 -10.44 -7.67 -15.78
CA CYS A 134 -11.26 -8.86 -16.05
C CYS A 134 -10.85 -9.63 -17.31
N ASN A 135 -9.97 -9.11 -18.17
CA ASN A 135 -9.68 -9.77 -19.46
C ASN A 135 -8.81 -11.03 -19.31
N ALA A 136 -8.00 -11.13 -18.26
CA ALA A 136 -7.08 -12.24 -18.05
C ALA A 136 -6.80 -12.48 -16.55
N SER A 137 -6.42 -13.71 -16.22
CA SER A 137 -6.02 -14.14 -14.87
C SER A 137 -4.60 -14.74 -14.93
N PRO A 138 -3.58 -14.10 -14.33
CA PRO A 138 -3.60 -12.74 -13.76
C PRO A 138 -3.69 -11.66 -14.85
N SER A 139 -4.12 -10.45 -14.48
CA SER A 139 -4.22 -9.33 -15.41
C SER A 139 -2.84 -8.74 -15.76
N ILE A 140 -2.78 -7.97 -16.86
CA ILE A 140 -1.58 -7.22 -17.25
C ILE A 140 -1.11 -6.24 -16.14
N TYR A 141 -2.05 -5.72 -15.34
CA TYR A 141 -1.72 -4.80 -14.25
C TYR A 141 -0.99 -5.51 -13.12
N SER A 142 -1.37 -6.75 -12.80
CA SER A 142 -0.64 -7.57 -11.84
C SER A 142 0.79 -7.88 -12.33
N ALA A 143 0.97 -8.16 -13.62
CA ALA A 143 2.31 -8.35 -14.19
C ALA A 143 3.18 -7.07 -14.06
N ASN A 144 2.61 -5.90 -14.27
CA ASN A 144 3.32 -4.63 -14.11
C ASN A 144 3.70 -4.36 -12.64
N ARG A 145 2.79 -4.63 -11.69
CA ARG A 145 3.10 -4.54 -10.25
C ARG A 145 4.18 -5.54 -9.83
N LYS A 146 4.13 -6.77 -10.35
CA LYS A 146 5.17 -7.78 -10.13
C LYS A 146 6.54 -7.28 -10.59
N ASN A 147 6.65 -6.71 -11.80
CA ASN A 147 7.90 -6.15 -12.30
C ASN A 147 8.41 -4.99 -11.44
N ALA A 148 7.51 -4.10 -11.02
CA ALA A 148 7.85 -2.96 -10.17
C ALA A 148 8.32 -3.39 -8.76
N LEU A 149 7.64 -4.33 -8.11
CA LEU A 149 8.05 -4.83 -6.80
C LEU A 149 9.37 -5.61 -6.86
N ARG A 150 9.55 -6.45 -7.89
CA ARG A 150 10.82 -7.15 -8.14
C ARG A 150 11.98 -6.17 -8.30
N TYR A 151 11.74 -5.06 -9.00
CA TYR A 151 12.72 -3.99 -9.13
C TYR A 151 13.11 -3.39 -7.77
N VAL A 152 12.14 -3.09 -6.90
CA VAL A 152 12.43 -2.57 -5.55
C VAL A 152 13.26 -3.58 -4.75
N ILE A 153 12.87 -4.86 -4.71
CA ILE A 153 13.60 -5.91 -3.97
C ILE A 153 15.05 -6.03 -4.47
N ASN A 154 15.25 -5.99 -5.78
CA ASN A 154 16.59 -6.00 -6.37
C ASN A 154 17.41 -4.76 -5.97
N ARG A 155 16.80 -3.57 -5.89
CA ARG A 155 17.47 -2.34 -5.42
C ARG A 155 17.88 -2.38 -3.95
N LEU A 156 17.18 -3.15 -3.12
CA LEU A 156 17.52 -3.32 -1.70
C LEU A 156 18.68 -4.31 -1.49
N SER A 157 18.88 -5.21 -2.46
CA SER A 157 19.86 -6.29 -2.41
C SER A 157 21.02 -6.09 -3.38
N ASP A 158 21.13 -4.92 -4.03
CA ASP A 158 22.23 -4.64 -4.95
C ASP A 158 23.52 -4.27 -4.23
N ASP A 159 24.63 -4.37 -4.96
CA ASP A 159 25.99 -4.24 -4.41
C ASP A 159 26.34 -2.81 -3.91
N ARG A 160 25.44 -1.82 -4.04
CA ARG A 160 25.70 -0.46 -3.58
C ARG A 160 25.74 -0.37 -2.06
N TYR A 161 25.05 -1.27 -1.36
CA TYR A 161 24.94 -1.26 0.08
C TYR A 161 24.94 -2.69 0.66
N THR A 162 25.38 -2.84 1.91
CA THR A 162 25.17 -4.08 2.66
C THR A 162 23.67 -4.38 2.76
N THR A 163 23.27 -5.61 2.44
CA THR A 163 21.90 -6.09 2.61
C THR A 163 21.54 -6.09 4.10
N LEU A 164 20.41 -5.50 4.45
CA LEU A 164 19.86 -5.47 5.80
C LEU A 164 18.46 -6.11 5.80
N PRO A 165 17.97 -6.58 6.96
CA PRO A 165 16.54 -6.81 7.15
C PRO A 165 15.73 -5.59 6.68
N PHE A 166 14.58 -5.81 6.04
CA PHE A 166 13.78 -4.71 5.52
C PHE A 166 12.28 -4.94 5.68
N PHE A 167 11.56 -3.84 5.80
CA PHE A 167 10.09 -3.77 5.74
C PHE A 167 9.69 -2.94 4.52
N LEU A 168 8.81 -3.50 3.70
CA LEU A 168 8.17 -2.84 2.57
C LEU A 168 6.74 -2.50 2.96
N PHE A 169 6.36 -1.23 2.98
CA PHE A 169 5.01 -0.81 3.35
C PHE A 169 4.45 0.22 2.37
N GLY A 170 3.14 0.44 2.39
CA GLY A 170 2.47 1.47 1.59
C GLY A 170 1.39 0.91 0.68
N ASP A 171 1.11 1.62 -0.41
CA ASP A 171 0.07 1.26 -1.38
C ASP A 171 0.66 0.38 -2.49
N PHE A 172 0.60 -0.93 -2.29
CA PHE A 172 1.00 -1.92 -3.29
C PHE A 172 0.01 -2.02 -4.44
N ASN A 173 -1.18 -1.44 -4.32
CA ASN A 173 -2.25 -1.56 -5.30
C ASN A 173 -2.56 -3.02 -5.70
N PHE A 174 -2.19 -4.00 -4.87
CA PHE A 174 -2.52 -5.41 -5.12
C PHE A 174 -4.03 -5.57 -5.20
N ARG A 175 -4.47 -6.34 -6.20
CA ARG A 175 -5.87 -6.58 -6.49
C ARG A 175 -6.17 -8.05 -6.36
N LEU A 176 -7.44 -8.34 -6.08
CA LEU A 176 -7.96 -9.68 -6.30
C LEU A 176 -7.86 -10.00 -7.78
N ASP A 177 -7.57 -11.26 -8.09
CA ASP A 177 -7.66 -11.84 -9.43
C ASP A 177 -9.10 -11.65 -9.96
N THR A 178 -9.30 -10.53 -10.66
CA THR A 178 -10.62 -9.97 -10.89
C THR A 178 -11.43 -10.87 -11.81
N LEU A 179 -10.81 -11.44 -12.85
CA LEU A 179 -11.47 -12.42 -13.72
C LEU A 179 -11.96 -13.64 -12.92
N SER A 180 -11.07 -14.25 -12.11
CA SER A 180 -11.44 -15.43 -11.32
C SER A 180 -12.53 -15.11 -10.29
N LEU A 181 -12.48 -13.92 -9.68
CA LEU A 181 -13.50 -13.46 -8.75
C LEU A 181 -14.84 -13.25 -9.46
N VAL A 182 -14.87 -12.54 -10.58
CA VAL A 182 -16.09 -12.26 -11.34
C VAL A 182 -16.76 -13.57 -11.79
N GLN A 183 -15.98 -14.55 -12.25
CA GLN A 183 -16.50 -15.88 -12.59
C GLN A 183 -17.18 -16.56 -11.38
N HIS A 184 -16.60 -16.43 -10.19
CA HIS A 184 -17.21 -16.94 -8.97
C HIS A 184 -18.47 -16.18 -8.57
N LEU A 185 -18.45 -14.84 -8.59
CA LEU A 185 -19.61 -14.02 -8.25
C LEU A 185 -20.79 -14.24 -9.21
N CYS A 186 -20.52 -14.71 -10.44
CA CYS A 186 -21.50 -14.93 -11.50
C CYS A 186 -21.79 -16.40 -11.81
N THR A 187 -21.41 -17.33 -10.93
CA THR A 187 -21.52 -18.78 -11.21
C THR A 187 -22.94 -19.22 -11.56
N GLU A 188 -23.96 -18.71 -10.86
CA GLU A 188 -25.37 -19.04 -11.07
C GLU A 188 -26.13 -17.96 -11.88
N SER A 189 -25.40 -17.09 -12.58
CA SER A 189 -25.94 -15.90 -13.24
C SER A 189 -25.77 -15.97 -14.76
N GLU A 190 -26.52 -15.15 -15.48
CA GLU A 190 -26.28 -14.90 -16.91
C GLU A 190 -25.31 -13.72 -17.05
N VAL A 191 -24.24 -13.91 -17.82
CA VAL A 191 -23.23 -12.86 -18.07
C VAL A 191 -23.44 -12.26 -19.45
N GLN A 192 -23.66 -10.96 -19.50
CA GLN A 192 -23.84 -10.20 -20.74
C GLN A 192 -22.71 -9.18 -20.90
N THR A 193 -22.23 -9.01 -22.13
CA THR A 193 -21.20 -8.00 -22.46
C THR A 193 -21.70 -7.04 -23.51
N VAL A 194 -21.57 -5.75 -23.26
CA VAL A 194 -21.82 -4.70 -24.26
C VAL A 194 -20.50 -4.29 -24.89
N LYS A 195 -20.45 -4.30 -26.23
CA LYS A 195 -19.27 -3.94 -27.01
C LYS A 195 -19.51 -2.70 -27.86
N ASP A 196 -18.45 -1.96 -28.15
CA ASP A 196 -18.50 -0.83 -29.08
C ASP A 196 -18.36 -1.27 -30.54
N SER A 197 -18.31 -0.29 -31.46
CA SER A 197 -18.12 -0.52 -32.90
C SER A 197 -16.75 -1.11 -33.27
N SER A 198 -15.78 -1.05 -32.36
CA SER A 198 -14.46 -1.69 -32.50
C SER A 198 -14.41 -3.08 -31.87
N ASN A 199 -15.56 -3.60 -31.41
CA ASN A 199 -15.70 -4.90 -30.74
C ASN A 199 -14.95 -4.98 -29.39
N GLU A 200 -14.59 -3.84 -28.81
CA GLU A 200 -14.02 -3.76 -27.46
C GLU A 200 -15.15 -3.78 -26.43
N VAL A 201 -14.94 -4.53 -25.34
CA VAL A 201 -15.93 -4.63 -24.26
C VAL A 201 -15.98 -3.30 -23.50
N GLN A 202 -17.16 -2.72 -23.40
CA GLN A 202 -17.44 -1.47 -22.69
C GLN A 202 -18.15 -1.70 -21.37
N LYS A 203 -18.98 -2.75 -21.28
CA LYS A 203 -19.71 -3.11 -20.06
C LYS A 203 -19.81 -4.62 -19.88
N ILE A 204 -19.80 -5.07 -18.63
CA ILE A 204 -20.11 -6.45 -18.25
C ILE A 204 -21.25 -6.39 -17.23
N PHE A 205 -22.31 -7.15 -17.47
CA PHE A 205 -23.45 -7.35 -16.58
C PHE A 205 -23.55 -8.81 -16.17
N CYS A 206 -24.01 -9.01 -14.95
CA CYS A 206 -24.28 -10.32 -14.37
C CYS A 206 -25.66 -10.26 -13.74
N GLU A 207 -26.60 -11.05 -14.27
CA GLU A 207 -28.01 -11.01 -13.90
C GLU A 207 -28.47 -12.37 -13.35
N GLU A 208 -29.37 -12.36 -12.38
CA GLU A 208 -30.01 -13.60 -11.91
C GLU A 208 -30.82 -14.26 -13.02
N LYS A 209 -30.74 -15.59 -13.13
CA LYS A 209 -31.46 -16.38 -14.16
C LYS A 209 -32.96 -16.52 -13.88
N ASP A 210 -33.34 -16.57 -12.60
CA ASP A 210 -34.68 -17.03 -12.16
C ASP A 210 -35.53 -15.94 -11.47
N ASN A 211 -34.96 -14.77 -11.21
CA ASN A 211 -35.64 -13.63 -10.58
C ASN A 211 -35.95 -12.54 -11.63
N ASP A 212 -36.43 -11.36 -11.26
CA ASP A 212 -36.76 -10.20 -12.14
C ASP A 212 -35.57 -9.63 -12.99
N HIS A 213 -34.60 -10.47 -13.41
CA HIS A 213 -33.34 -10.11 -14.04
C HIS A 213 -32.56 -9.06 -13.23
N GLN A 214 -32.53 -9.24 -11.91
CA GLN A 214 -31.81 -8.31 -11.04
C GLN A 214 -30.32 -8.32 -11.38
N VAL A 215 -29.78 -7.13 -11.63
CA VAL A 215 -28.34 -6.93 -11.91
C VAL A 215 -27.56 -7.11 -10.61
N LEU A 216 -26.80 -8.20 -10.53
CA LEU A 216 -25.92 -8.51 -9.41
C LEU A 216 -24.59 -7.78 -9.52
N LEU A 217 -24.01 -7.72 -10.72
CA LEU A 217 -22.72 -7.10 -10.97
C LEU A 217 -22.75 -6.27 -12.24
N HIS A 218 -22.23 -5.05 -12.17
CA HIS A 218 -22.05 -4.14 -13.29
C HIS A 218 -20.62 -3.61 -13.29
N ILE A 219 -19.89 -3.86 -14.38
CA ILE A 219 -18.50 -3.43 -14.57
C ILE A 219 -18.40 -2.53 -15.80
N GLU A 220 -17.74 -1.39 -15.62
CA GLU A 220 -17.25 -0.50 -16.68
C GLU A 220 -15.78 -0.14 -16.38
N GLU A 221 -15.12 0.66 -17.22
CA GLU A 221 -13.71 1.05 -17.02
C GLU A 221 -13.44 1.60 -15.59
N LYS A 222 -14.34 2.46 -15.10
CA LYS A 222 -14.27 3.11 -13.79
C LYS A 222 -15.37 2.70 -12.80
N LEU A 223 -16.11 1.64 -13.12
CA LEU A 223 -17.20 1.14 -12.30
C LEU A 223 -17.01 -0.35 -12.00
N PHE A 224 -17.17 -0.72 -10.74
CA PHE A 224 -17.31 -2.07 -10.25
C PHE A 224 -18.41 -2.03 -9.18
N GLN A 225 -19.64 -2.31 -9.59
CA GLN A 225 -20.81 -2.24 -8.73
C GLN A 225 -21.34 -3.65 -8.52
N TYR A 226 -21.13 -4.19 -7.32
CA TYR A 226 -21.69 -5.48 -6.90
C TYR A 226 -22.82 -5.24 -5.90
N LEU A 227 -23.97 -5.86 -6.11
CA LEU A 227 -25.15 -5.70 -5.25
C LEU A 227 -24.85 -6.12 -3.81
N HIS A 228 -24.16 -7.24 -3.61
CA HIS A 228 -23.85 -7.79 -2.30
C HIS A 228 -22.46 -7.38 -1.80
N GLN A 229 -22.13 -6.08 -1.82
CA GLN A 229 -20.82 -5.58 -1.36
C GLN A 229 -20.45 -6.01 0.08
N ALA A 230 -21.43 -6.35 0.92
CA ALA A 230 -21.18 -6.86 2.27
C ALA A 230 -20.27 -8.10 2.29
N LEU A 231 -20.30 -8.91 1.23
CA LEU A 231 -19.43 -10.09 1.03
C LEU A 231 -17.94 -9.77 1.27
N PHE A 232 -17.48 -8.60 0.84
CA PHE A 232 -16.08 -8.20 0.99
C PHE A 232 -15.67 -7.96 2.45
N ARG A 233 -16.63 -7.74 3.35
CA ARG A 233 -16.39 -7.49 4.78
C ARG A 233 -16.78 -8.67 5.67
N GLU A 234 -17.58 -9.59 5.16
CA GLU A 234 -17.98 -10.80 5.87
C GLU A 234 -16.74 -11.64 6.20
N ASP A 235 -16.59 -12.01 7.48
CA ASP A 235 -15.40 -12.69 8.02
C ASP A 235 -14.08 -12.05 7.54
N ASN A 236 -14.03 -10.70 7.53
CA ASN A 236 -12.89 -9.92 7.04
C ASN A 236 -12.47 -10.26 5.61
N GLY A 237 -13.39 -10.76 4.77
CA GLY A 237 -13.11 -11.15 3.40
C GLY A 237 -12.28 -12.44 3.30
N LYS A 238 -12.14 -13.24 4.36
CA LYS A 238 -11.28 -14.45 4.39
C LYS A 238 -11.52 -15.40 3.22
N ALA A 239 -12.77 -15.59 2.82
CA ALA A 239 -13.14 -16.43 1.66
C ALA A 239 -12.60 -15.90 0.31
N LEU A 240 -12.24 -14.61 0.24
CA LEU A 240 -11.72 -13.94 -0.94
C LEU A 240 -10.19 -13.92 -1.02
N LEU A 241 -9.47 -14.25 0.07
CA LEU A 241 -8.00 -14.28 0.10
C LEU A 241 -7.41 -15.24 -0.95
N LYS A 242 -8.15 -16.29 -1.36
CA LYS A 242 -7.76 -17.18 -2.47
C LYS A 242 -7.61 -16.45 -3.83
N TYR A 243 -8.18 -15.26 -3.97
CA TYR A 243 -8.02 -14.39 -5.15
C TYR A 243 -6.91 -13.34 -4.96
N ASP A 244 -6.40 -13.13 -3.75
CA ASP A 244 -5.25 -12.27 -3.48
C ASP A 244 -3.94 -13.03 -3.73
N LYS A 245 -3.54 -13.09 -5.01
CA LYS A 245 -2.45 -13.97 -5.48
C LYS A 245 -1.12 -13.25 -5.72
N GLU A 246 -1.09 -11.92 -5.67
CA GLU A 246 0.04 -11.14 -6.18
C GLU A 246 1.31 -11.30 -5.33
N VAL A 247 1.16 -11.42 -4.00
CA VAL A 247 2.29 -11.61 -3.07
C VAL A 247 2.99 -12.96 -3.25
N ALA A 248 2.27 -14.00 -3.69
CA ALA A 248 2.80 -15.36 -3.80
C ALA A 248 4.01 -15.47 -4.75
N ALA A 249 4.13 -14.56 -5.71
CA ALA A 249 5.26 -14.50 -6.64
C ALA A 249 6.61 -14.08 -5.98
N PHE A 250 6.60 -13.76 -4.68
CA PHE A 250 7.75 -13.26 -3.93
C PHE A 250 8.02 -14.04 -2.64
N HIS A 251 7.43 -15.24 -2.47
CA HIS A 251 7.55 -16.03 -1.25
C HIS A 251 8.99 -16.43 -0.89
N ASP A 252 9.91 -16.45 -1.87
CA ASP A 252 11.33 -16.72 -1.67
C ASP A 252 12.11 -15.49 -1.14
N ASP A 253 11.54 -14.29 -1.28
CA ASP A 253 12.21 -13.02 -0.97
C ASP A 253 11.64 -12.37 0.31
N ILE A 254 10.32 -12.47 0.49
CA ILE A 254 9.56 -11.72 1.50
C ILE A 254 8.43 -12.56 2.10
N LYS A 255 8.03 -12.18 3.32
CA LYS A 255 6.89 -12.70 4.08
C LYS A 255 5.90 -11.58 4.40
N GLU A 256 4.71 -12.00 4.76
CA GLU A 256 3.63 -11.15 5.26
C GLU A 256 2.91 -11.89 6.39
N GLU A 257 2.46 -11.15 7.40
CA GLU A 257 1.60 -11.70 8.46
C GLU A 257 0.20 -12.02 7.92
N ASP A 258 -0.50 -12.94 8.58
CA ASP A 258 -1.83 -13.38 8.17
C ASP A 258 -2.84 -12.22 8.17
N ILE A 259 -3.49 -11.97 7.03
CA ILE A 259 -4.50 -10.92 6.90
C ILE A 259 -5.77 -11.32 7.66
N SER A 260 -6.07 -10.58 8.72
CA SER A 260 -7.25 -10.74 9.56
C SER A 260 -8.17 -9.52 9.56
N PHE A 261 -8.14 -8.72 8.49
CA PHE A 261 -8.91 -7.48 8.34
C PHE A 261 -9.49 -7.37 6.92
N PRO A 262 -10.59 -6.63 6.71
CA PRO A 262 -11.25 -6.57 5.40
C PRO A 262 -10.41 -5.78 4.38
N PRO A 263 -10.72 -5.88 3.08
CA PRO A 263 -10.08 -5.10 2.03
C PRO A 263 -9.94 -3.61 2.39
N SER A 264 -8.74 -3.05 2.22
CA SER A 264 -8.40 -1.70 2.68
C SER A 264 -8.85 -0.58 1.74
N TYR A 265 -9.37 -0.93 0.55
CA TYR A 265 -9.74 -0.02 -0.54
C TYR A 265 -10.87 -0.64 -1.39
N PRO A 266 -11.78 0.14 -2.02
CA PRO A 266 -11.94 1.60 -1.96
C PRO A 266 -13.06 2.03 -1.01
N TYR A 267 -12.76 2.42 0.23
CA TYR A 267 -13.79 2.89 1.17
C TYR A 267 -14.46 4.20 0.71
N SER A 268 -15.66 4.47 1.22
CA SER A 268 -16.38 5.70 0.97
C SER A 268 -15.69 6.89 1.64
N GLU A 269 -15.54 7.98 0.89
CA GLU A 269 -15.10 9.28 1.43
C GLU A 269 -16.27 10.06 2.10
N ASP A 270 -17.49 9.53 2.06
CA ASP A 270 -18.64 10.08 2.79
C ASP A 270 -18.51 9.73 4.29
N TYR A 271 -18.33 10.76 5.13
CA TYR A 271 -18.17 10.61 6.58
C TYR A 271 -19.37 9.93 7.25
N SER A 272 -20.55 9.92 6.62
CA SER A 272 -21.74 9.22 7.12
C SER A 272 -21.74 7.72 6.82
N LYS A 273 -20.82 7.24 5.98
CA LYS A 273 -20.74 5.84 5.49
C LYS A 273 -19.31 5.26 5.61
N PRO A 274 -18.64 5.38 6.77
CA PRO A 274 -17.21 5.09 6.91
C PRO A 274 -16.84 3.62 6.66
N THR A 275 -17.81 2.70 6.63
CA THR A 275 -17.56 1.28 6.41
C THR A 275 -17.88 0.81 4.98
N GLN A 276 -18.58 1.61 4.17
CA GLN A 276 -19.01 1.19 2.82
C GLN A 276 -17.88 1.33 1.80
N TYR A 277 -17.94 0.53 0.73
CA TYR A 277 -17.03 0.68 -0.40
C TYR A 277 -17.67 1.53 -1.51
N MET A 278 -16.85 2.33 -2.18
CA MET A 278 -17.22 2.98 -3.43
C MET A 278 -17.28 1.95 -4.56
N ASN A 279 -18.05 2.26 -5.61
CA ASN A 279 -18.16 1.42 -6.80
C ASN A 279 -17.05 1.70 -7.82
N THR A 280 -15.93 2.34 -7.46
CA THR A 280 -14.91 2.75 -8.43
C THR A 280 -14.04 1.57 -8.87
N ARG A 281 -13.80 0.62 -7.96
CA ARG A 281 -12.92 -0.54 -8.14
C ARG A 281 -13.45 -1.73 -7.33
N CYS A 282 -13.05 -2.94 -7.75
CA CYS A 282 -13.23 -4.13 -6.91
C CYS A 282 -12.49 -3.94 -5.58
N PRO A 283 -13.14 -4.17 -4.42
CA PRO A 283 -12.45 -4.12 -3.15
C PRO A 283 -11.26 -5.07 -3.08
N ALA A 284 -10.13 -4.60 -2.55
CA ALA A 284 -8.89 -5.38 -2.40
C ALA A 284 -8.02 -4.91 -1.23
N TRP A 285 -7.06 -5.74 -0.82
CA TRP A 285 -6.00 -5.37 0.12
C TRP A 285 -4.86 -4.68 -0.63
N CYS A 286 -5.04 -3.40 -0.92
CA CYS A 286 -4.04 -2.57 -1.62
C CYS A 286 -2.88 -2.17 -0.69
N ASP A 287 -3.20 -1.90 0.58
CA ASP A 287 -2.24 -1.37 1.55
C ASP A 287 -1.56 -2.56 2.24
N ARG A 288 -0.23 -2.68 2.04
CA ARG A 288 0.56 -3.82 2.53
C ARG A 288 1.77 -3.40 3.38
N ILE A 289 2.30 -4.37 4.09
CA ILE A 289 3.51 -4.43 4.91
C ILE A 289 4.03 -5.84 4.70
N LEU A 290 5.07 -5.94 3.90
CA LEU A 290 5.82 -7.16 3.63
C LEU A 290 7.20 -6.99 4.27
N MET A 291 7.89 -8.08 4.55
CA MET A 291 9.18 -8.01 5.22
C MET A 291 10.12 -9.10 4.70
N SER A 292 11.42 -8.85 4.73
CA SER A 292 12.41 -9.89 4.42
C SER A 292 12.27 -11.06 5.40
N HIS A 293 12.71 -12.26 5.00
CA HIS A 293 12.74 -13.41 5.93
C HIS A 293 13.49 -13.10 7.23
N SER A 294 14.63 -12.39 7.14
CA SER A 294 15.40 -11.96 8.31
C SER A 294 14.66 -10.98 9.22
N ALA A 295 13.85 -10.07 8.66
CA ALA A 295 13.03 -9.15 9.44
C ALA A 295 11.88 -9.88 10.14
N HIS A 296 11.24 -10.81 9.43
CA HIS A 296 10.22 -11.69 10.00
C HIS A 296 10.79 -12.52 11.16
N ASP A 297 11.94 -13.16 10.97
CA ASP A 297 12.54 -13.96 12.03
C ASP A 297 12.88 -13.08 13.24
N PHE A 298 13.38 -11.85 13.03
CA PHE A 298 13.66 -10.91 14.11
C PHE A 298 12.43 -10.55 14.97
N ILE A 299 11.27 -10.29 14.35
CA ILE A 299 10.05 -9.93 15.12
C ILE A 299 9.50 -11.11 15.93
N HIS A 300 9.75 -12.34 15.47
CA HIS A 300 9.33 -13.58 16.13
C HIS A 300 10.42 -14.19 17.05
N MET A 301 11.62 -13.61 17.08
CA MET A 301 12.69 -14.03 17.99
C MET A 301 12.43 -13.47 19.41
N GLY A 302 11.93 -14.34 20.30
CA GLY A 302 11.83 -14.09 21.74
C GLY A 302 10.93 -15.11 22.44
N GLU A 303 11.51 -15.96 23.28
CA GLU A 303 10.78 -16.91 24.15
C GLU A 303 10.26 -16.29 25.46
N HIS A 304 10.49 -14.99 25.67
CA HIS A 304 10.11 -14.29 26.89
C HIS A 304 9.28 -13.04 26.57
N ASP A 305 8.10 -13.02 27.18
CA ASP A 305 7.01 -12.03 27.14
C ASP A 305 6.11 -11.99 25.90
N GLU A 306 4.84 -11.68 26.17
CA GLU A 306 3.67 -11.67 25.28
C GLU A 306 3.82 -10.68 24.10
N LYS A 307 4.81 -10.89 23.23
CA LYS A 307 4.96 -10.14 21.98
C LYS A 307 3.77 -10.47 21.08
N THR A 308 2.80 -9.57 21.07
CA THR A 308 1.64 -9.68 20.18
C THR A 308 1.89 -8.83 18.95
N VAL A 309 2.31 -9.46 17.85
CA VAL A 309 2.35 -8.78 16.55
C VAL A 309 0.90 -8.54 16.12
N VAL A 310 0.49 -7.28 16.05
CA VAL A 310 -0.85 -6.90 15.58
C VAL A 310 -0.76 -6.45 14.13
N TYR A 311 -1.66 -6.99 13.32
CA TYR A 311 -1.66 -6.76 11.89
C TYR A 311 -3.08 -6.45 11.42
N ASN A 312 -3.48 -5.18 11.62
CA ASN A 312 -4.80 -4.63 11.31
C ASN A 312 -4.83 -3.18 10.77
N THR A 313 -5.90 -2.81 10.09
CA THR A 313 -6.17 -1.41 9.68
C THR A 313 -6.50 -0.49 10.85
N VAL A 314 -6.17 0.80 10.70
CA VAL A 314 -6.55 1.86 11.67
C VAL A 314 -7.80 2.59 11.17
N GLY A 315 -8.64 3.09 12.09
CA GLY A 315 -9.82 3.87 11.72
C GLY A 315 -10.93 3.03 11.08
N THR A 316 -11.12 1.79 11.54
CA THR A 316 -12.12 0.85 10.98
C THR A 316 -13.53 1.42 10.89
N ASN A 317 -13.90 2.34 11.78
CA ASN A 317 -15.21 3.01 11.82
C ASN A 317 -15.16 4.52 11.53
N VAL A 318 -14.04 5.02 11.00
CA VAL A 318 -13.84 6.45 10.70
C VAL A 318 -13.55 6.61 9.21
N CYS A 319 -14.05 7.69 8.61
CA CYS A 319 -13.70 8.04 7.24
C CYS A 319 -12.27 8.63 7.24
N MET A 320 -11.33 7.89 6.63
CA MET A 320 -9.90 8.24 6.54
C MET A 320 -9.47 8.56 5.09
N GLY A 321 -10.44 8.64 4.18
CA GLY A 321 -10.23 8.60 2.73
C GLY A 321 -10.71 7.27 2.12
N ASP A 322 -10.41 7.06 0.85
CA ASP A 322 -10.75 5.83 0.12
C ASP A 322 -9.85 4.63 0.45
N HIS A 323 -8.72 4.89 1.10
CA HIS A 323 -7.88 3.89 1.72
C HIS A 323 -8.03 3.93 3.25
N LYS A 324 -8.01 2.76 3.88
CA LYS A 324 -7.76 2.63 5.32
C LYS A 324 -6.30 2.29 5.55
N MET A 325 -5.54 3.34 5.91
CA MET A 325 -4.12 3.28 6.26
C MET A 325 -3.82 2.17 7.29
N ARG A 326 -2.61 1.60 7.18
CA ARG A 326 -2.25 0.28 7.70
C ARG A 326 -1.23 0.29 8.86
N ILE A 327 -1.58 -0.46 9.91
CA ILE A 327 -0.83 -1.34 10.85
C ILE A 327 0.21 -0.78 11.83
N GLU A 328 -0.07 -1.06 13.10
CA GLU A 328 0.78 -0.87 14.29
C GLU A 328 1.56 -2.15 14.61
N PHE A 329 2.90 -2.12 14.56
CA PHE A 329 3.72 -3.13 15.22
C PHE A 329 3.88 -2.77 16.69
N SER A 330 3.05 -3.33 17.56
CA SER A 330 3.28 -3.27 19.00
C SER A 330 4.24 -4.39 19.41
N VAL A 331 5.55 -4.15 19.31
CA VAL A 331 6.51 -4.94 20.12
C VAL A 331 6.39 -4.42 21.55
N LEU A 332 5.40 -4.93 22.27
CA LEU A 332 5.31 -4.73 23.71
C LEU A 332 6.54 -5.39 24.34
N SER A 333 7.31 -4.58 25.06
CA SER A 333 8.53 -4.90 25.83
C SER A 333 9.85 -5.05 25.05
N LEU A 334 10.70 -4.02 25.20
CA LEU A 334 12.15 -4.14 25.38
C LEU A 334 12.54 -3.37 26.64
#